data_AF-A0A8J5VGD9-F1
#
_entry.id   AF-A0A8J5VGD9-F1
#
_cell.length_a   1.000
_cell.length_b   1.000
_cell.length_c   1.000
_cell.angle_alpha   90.00
_cell.angle_beta   90.00
_cell.angle_gamma   90.00
#
_symmetry.space_group_name_H-M   'P 1'
#
loop_
_entity.id
_entity.type
_entity.pdbx_description
1 polymer ?
#
loop_
_entity_poly.entity_id
_entity_poly.type
_entity_poly.pdbx_seq_one_letter_code
_entity_poly.pdbx_strand_id
1 'polypeptide(L)' 'MSNGPFILNLDCDHYVHNLAALREGMCFMLDRGGDRICFVQFLQRFEGIDPNDRYANHNLVFFDVSMHAMDGL' A
#
# COMPACT_ATOMS: atom_id res chain seq x y z
N MET A 1 -2.52 25.74 3.61
CA MET A 1 -1.88 24.71 2.76
C MET A 1 -0.42 24.63 3.14
N SER A 2 0.10 23.42 3.37
CA SER A 2 1.53 23.18 3.64
C SER A 2 2.23 22.72 2.36
N ASN A 3 3.52 23.05 2.21
CA ASN A 3 4.37 22.54 1.12
C ASN A 3 5.05 21.23 1.59
N GLY A 4 4.25 20.20 1.84
CA GLY A 4 4.75 18.91 2.31
C GLY A 4 5.59 18.20 1.23
N PRO A 5 6.76 17.63 1.57
CA PRO A 5 7.61 16.93 0.60
C PRO A 5 7.07 15.57 0.16
N PHE A 6 6.15 14.99 0.94
CA PHE A 6 5.50 13.70 0.65
C PHE A 6 3.98 13.87 0.72
N ILE A 7 3.27 13.13 -0.13
CA ILE A 7 1.81 13.13 -0.21
C ILE A 7 1.32 11.70 -0.01
N LEU A 8 0.34 11.53 0.88
CA LEU A 8 -0.41 10.29 1.02
C LEU A 8 -1.72 10.41 0.23
N ASN A 9 -1.94 9.51 -0.73
CA ASN A 9 -3.22 9.38 -1.41
C ASN A 9 -4.08 8.32 -0.70
N LEU A 10 -5.33 8.66 -0.37
CA LEU A 10 -6.25 7.77 0.33
C LEU A 10 -7.69 8.05 -0.11
N ASP A 11 -8.39 6.99 -0.50
CA ASP A 11 -9.80 7.07 -0.92
C ASP A 11 -10.75 7.09 0.29
N CYS A 12 -11.99 7.53 0.08
CA CYS A 12 -12.96 7.75 1.16
C CYS A 12 -13.47 6.48 1.85
N ASP A 13 -13.29 5.33 1.21
CA ASP A 13 -13.65 3.99 1.69
C ASP A 13 -12.46 3.24 2.29
N HIS A 14 -11.27 3.87 2.33
CA HIS A 14 -10.07 3.31 2.92
C HIS A 14 -9.64 4.08 4.16
N TYR A 15 -9.10 3.35 5.13
CA TYR A 15 -8.57 3.92 6.36
C TYR A 15 -7.22 3.28 6.72
N VAL A 16 -6.43 4.00 7.52
CA VAL A 16 -5.14 3.49 8.00
C VAL A 16 -5.39 2.52 9.15
N HIS A 17 -5.30 1.23 8.88
CA HIS A 17 -5.49 0.18 9.90
C HIS A 17 -4.33 0.10 10.91
N ASN A 18 -3.09 0.39 10.49
CA ASN A 18 -1.92 0.37 11.36
C ASN A 18 -1.16 1.71 11.28
N LEU A 19 -1.07 2.42 12.40
CA LEU A 19 -0.36 3.71 12.48
C LEU A 19 1.13 3.60 12.15
N ALA A 20 1.73 2.42 12.29
CA ALA A 20 3.11 2.18 11.89
C ALA A 20 3.31 2.20 10.37
N ALA A 21 2.26 2.00 9.56
CA ALA A 21 2.36 1.93 8.10
C ALA A 21 3.00 3.19 7.51
N LEU A 22 2.65 4.37 8.02
CA LEU A 22 3.24 5.62 7.58
C LEU A 22 4.73 5.69 7.92
N ARG A 23 5.11 5.26 9.13
CA ARG A 23 6.52 5.19 9.53
C ARG A 23 7.31 4.24 8.64
N GLU A 24 6.76 3.08 8.31
CA GLU A 24 7.40 2.11 7.41
C GLU A 24 7.58 2.68 5.99
N GLY A 25 6.56 3.36 5.45
CA GLY A 25 6.69 4.02 4.15
C GLY A 25 7.79 5.09 4.14
N MET A 26 7.93 5.84 5.24
CA MET A 26 9.01 6.80 5.41
C MET A 26 10.39 6.13 5.53
N CYS A 27 10.49 4.93 6.12
CA CYS A 27 11.75 4.18 6.15
C CYS A 27 12.27 3.95 4.73
N PHE A 28 11.44 3.48 3.80
CA PHE A 28 11.86 3.28 2.41
C PHE A 28 12.28 4.59 1.72
N MET A 29 11.47 5.65 1.89
CA MET A 29 11.72 6.95 1.25
C MET A 29 12.96 7.68 1.78
N LEU A 30 13.34 7.44 3.04
CA LEU A 30 14.46 8.14 3.69
C LEU A 30 15.74 7.27 3.80
N ASP A 31 15.67 5.99 3.43
CA ASP A 31 16.84 5.11 3.43
C ASP A 31 17.78 5.39 2.23
N ARG A 32 18.95 4.74 2.23
CA ARG A 32 19.93 4.82 1.14
C ARG A 32 19.31 4.29 -0.16
N GLY A 33 19.10 5.19 -1.12
CA GLY A 33 18.45 4.91 -2.39
C GLY A 33 16.99 5.33 -2.47
N GLY A 34 16.43 5.88 -1.38
CA GLY A 34 15.08 6.47 -1.35
C GLY A 34 14.91 7.65 -2.30
N ASP A 35 16.01 8.30 -2.69
CA ASP A 35 16.06 9.33 -3.74
C ASP A 35 15.66 8.81 -5.13
N ARG A 36 15.66 7.49 -5.33
CA ARG A 36 15.21 6.81 -6.56
C ARG A 36 13.78 6.28 -6.46
N ILE A 37 13.14 6.41 -5.30
CA ILE A 37 11.77 5.92 -5.06
C ILE A 37 10.79 7.06 -5.30
N CYS A 38 9.82 6.84 -6.20
CA CYS A 38 8.78 7.83 -6.49
C CYS A 38 7.57 7.67 -5.55
N PHE A 39 7.18 6.43 -5.25
CA PHE A 39 6.07 6.11 -4.36
C PHE A 39 6.31 4.76 -3.68
N VAL A 40 5.75 4.59 -2.48
CA VAL A 40 5.66 3.29 -1.80
C VAL A 40 4.21 2.87 -1.86
N GLN A 41 3.96 1.72 -2.47
CA GLN A 41 2.60 1.21 -2.62
C GLN A 41 2.33 0.14 -1.56
N PHE A 42 1.27 0.36 -0.77
CA PHE A 42 0.78 -0.61 0.20
C PHE A 42 -0.28 -1.52 -0.44
N LEU A 43 -0.33 -2.76 0.03
CA LEU A 43 -1.37 -3.72 -0.33
C LEU A 43 -2.70 -3.28 0.28
N GLN A 44 -3.74 -3.17 -0.54
CA GLN A 44 -5.09 -2.90 -0.06
C GLN A 44 -5.73 -4.21 0.42
N ARG A 45 -6.40 -4.16 1.57
CA ARG A 45 -7.15 -5.28 2.14
C ARG A 45 -8.58 -4.83 2.40
N PHE A 46 -9.53 -5.69 2.06
CA PHE A 46 -10.95 -5.39 2.14
C PHE A 46 -11.59 -6.17 3.30
N GLU A 47 -12.47 -5.50 4.03
CA GLU A 47 -13.21 -6.09 5.15
C GLU A 47 -14.63 -6.49 4.73
N GLY A 48 -15.26 -7.38 5.51
CA GLY A 48 -16.65 -7.77 5.29
C GLY A 48 -16.89 -8.70 4.09
N ILE A 49 -15.85 -9.37 3.60
CA ILE A 49 -15.98 -10.33 2.50
C ILE A 49 -16.55 -11.66 3.03
N ASP A 50 -17.50 -12.24 2.28
CA ASP A 50 -18.05 -13.57 2.56
C ASP A 50 -16.93 -14.62 2.68
N PRO A 51 -16.99 -15.54 3.66
CA PRO A 51 -15.95 -16.56 3.83
C PRO A 51 -15.75 -17.47 2.62
N ASN A 52 -16.77 -17.67 1.76
CA ASN A 52 -16.60 -18.46 0.54
C ASN A 52 -15.97 -17.64 -0.60
N ASP A 53 -15.86 -16.32 -0.43
CA ASP A 53 -15.33 -15.35 -1.38
C ASP A 53 -15.74 -15.65 -2.83
N ARG A 54 -17.03 -15.91 -3.05
CA ARG A 54 -17.57 -16.34 -4.35
C ARG A 54 -17.23 -15.36 -5.48
N TYR A 55 -17.04 -14.09 -5.14
CA TYR A 55 -16.74 -13.02 -6.08
C TYR A 55 -15.25 -12.67 -6.18
N ALA A 56 -14.38 -13.40 -5.46
CA ALA A 56 -12.93 -13.16 -5.42
C ALA A 56 -12.54 -11.72 -5.03
N ASN A 57 -13.32 -11.10 -4.14
CA ASN A 57 -13.17 -9.69 -3.77
C ASN A 57 -11.89 -9.42 -2.97
N HIS A 58 -11.31 -10.44 -2.33
CA HIS A 58 -10.02 -10.25 -1.65
C HIS A 58 -8.88 -9.96 -2.62
N ASN A 59 -9.01 -10.36 -3.89
CA ASN A 59 -8.01 -10.15 -4.94
C ASN A 59 -6.58 -10.60 -4.55
N LEU A 60 -6.47 -11.65 -3.71
CA LEU A 60 -5.20 -12.08 -3.11
C LEU A 60 -4.14 -12.42 -4.16
N VAL A 61 -4.51 -12.99 -5.31
CA VAL A 61 -3.53 -13.32 -6.36
C VAL A 61 -2.85 -12.07 -6.91
N PHE A 62 -3.60 -10.99 -7.14
CA PHE A 62 -3.03 -9.76 -7.65
C PHE A 62 -2.11 -9.11 -6.62
N PHE A 63 -2.59 -8.94 -5.39
CA PHE A 63 -1.85 -8.28 -4.32
C PHE A 63 -0.67 -9.12 -3.82
N ASP A 64 -0.86 -10.40 -3.55
CA ASP A 64 0.16 -11.24 -2.90
C ASP A 64 1.11 -11.94 -3.86
N VAL A 65 0.81 -11.99 -5.15
CA VAL A 65 1.66 -12.65 -6.15
C VAL A 65 2.13 -11.66 -7.21
N SER A 66 1.21 -11.11 -8.01
CA SER A 66 1.58 -10.30 -9.17
C SER A 66 2.32 -9.03 -8.77
N MET A 67 1.79 -8.31 -7.79
CA MET A 67 2.38 -7.05 -7.33
C MET A 67 3.75 -7.24 -6.68
N HIS A 68 3.89 -8.26 -5.82
CA HIS A 68 5.18 -8.61 -5.23
C HIS A 68 6.20 -9.07 -6.27
N ALA A 69 5.78 -9.81 -7.29
CA ALA A 69 6.68 -10.23 -8.36
C ALA A 69 7.21 -9.05 -9.20
N MET A 70 6.45 -7.96 -9.31
CA MET A 70 6.85 -6.77 -10.05
C MET A 70 7.77 -5.82 -9.26
N ASP A 71 7.88 -5.96 -7.94
CA ASP A 71 8.71 -5.09 -7.09
C ASP A 71 10.21 -5.22 -7.39
N GLY A 72 10.64 -6.38 -7.91
CA GLY A 72 12.05 -6.70 -8.18
C GLY A 72 12.51 -6.55 -9.64
N LEU A 73 11.66 -6.04 -10.54
CA LEU A 73 11.97 -5.84 -11.97
C LEU A 73 12.49 -4.42 -12.25
#